data_AF-A0A7U2MHK9-F1
#
_entry.id   AF-A0A7U2MHK9-F1
#
_cell.length_a   1.000
_cell.length_b   1.000
_cell.length_c   1.000
_cell.angle_alpha   90.00
_cell.angle_beta   90.00
_cell.angle_gamma   90.00
#
_symmetry.space_group_name_H-M   'P 1'
#
loop_
_entity.id
_entity.type
_entity.pdbx_description
1 polymer ?
#
loop_
_entity_poly.entity_id
_entity_poly.type
_entity_poly.pdbx_seq_one_letter_code
_entity_poly.pdbx_strand_id
1 'polypeptide(L)'
;MQKRKQYLGAEDFYNGLRLLDSKLAAIPIIVAFAPIKVIAAGGFFAVAHLKNRQTTKDLDYLLEPDWANDDDIKQSLREAIVQVADELGYPQNWANDDVALFVTKQARQLLMDLALKQNIVLWSGNQITVLSAPVEWALERKLRRIYAADRGRKAELDLSDALAMLNLLKNDKGGRLDMEYYRTLNINGFDVVPDRVTMQRVSAAYKAKYNDEVFF
;
A
#
# COMPACT_ATOMS: atom_id res chain seq x y z
N MET A 1 -11.09 10.47 -28.37
CA MET A 1 -10.76 9.85 -27.07
C MET A 1 -10.15 10.90 -26.16
N GLN A 2 -10.72 11.13 -24.98
CA GLN A 2 -10.15 12.05 -23.99
C GLN A 2 -8.87 11.44 -23.42
N LYS A 3 -7.83 12.25 -23.23
CA LYS A 3 -6.54 11.77 -22.69
C LYS A 3 -6.73 11.40 -21.23
N ARG A 4 -6.61 10.11 -20.90
CA ARG A 4 -6.66 9.62 -19.51
C ARG A 4 -5.50 10.19 -18.68
N LYS A 5 -5.74 10.44 -17.39
CA LYS A 5 -4.67 10.76 -16.42
C LYS A 5 -3.69 9.58 -16.34
N GLN A 6 -2.43 9.88 -16.04
CA GLN A 6 -1.37 8.86 -15.85
C GLN A 6 -0.91 8.73 -14.40
N TYR A 7 -1.10 9.79 -13.61
CA TYR A 7 -0.74 9.87 -12.21
C TYR A 7 -1.90 10.51 -11.46
N LEU A 8 -2.16 10.00 -10.25
CA LEU A 8 -3.27 10.36 -9.40
C LEU A 8 -2.73 10.91 -8.07
N GLY A 9 -3.29 12.04 -7.64
CA GLY A 9 -3.06 12.59 -6.30
C GLY A 9 -4.05 12.05 -5.26
N ALA A 10 -3.93 12.48 -4.01
CA ALA A 10 -4.82 12.04 -2.93
C ALA A 10 -6.30 12.31 -3.26
N GLU A 11 -6.62 13.53 -3.73
CA GLU A 11 -7.98 13.90 -4.11
C GLU A 11 -8.52 13.08 -5.29
N ASP A 12 -7.66 12.70 -6.25
CA ASP A 12 -8.06 11.81 -7.33
C ASP A 12 -8.48 10.45 -6.79
N PHE A 13 -7.69 9.86 -5.89
CA PHE A 13 -8.05 8.60 -5.25
C PHE A 13 -9.32 8.70 -4.42
N TYR A 14 -9.51 9.78 -3.65
CA TYR A 14 -10.73 9.96 -2.86
C TYR A 14 -11.97 10.13 -3.73
N ASN A 15 -11.85 10.81 -4.88
CA ASN A 15 -12.94 10.90 -5.86
C ASN A 15 -13.22 9.53 -6.51
N GLY A 16 -12.17 8.80 -6.89
CA GLY A 16 -12.28 7.43 -7.41
C GLY A 16 -12.94 6.48 -6.42
N LEU A 17 -12.50 6.48 -5.16
CA LEU A 17 -13.04 5.63 -4.10
C LEU A 17 -14.50 5.98 -3.75
N ARG A 18 -14.86 7.27 -3.73
CA ARG A 18 -16.26 7.69 -3.52
C ARG A 18 -17.18 7.21 -4.64
N LEU A 19 -16.74 7.33 -5.89
CA LEU A 19 -17.52 6.84 -7.02
C LEU A 19 -17.55 5.31 -7.05
N LEU A 20 -16.45 4.65 -6.69
CA LEU A 20 -16.38 3.19 -6.55
C LEU A 20 -17.41 2.69 -5.53
N ASP A 21 -17.45 3.29 -4.34
CA ASP A 21 -18.43 2.94 -3.29
C ASP A 21 -19.87 3.05 -3.78
N SER A 22 -20.19 4.13 -4.50
CA SER A 22 -21.51 4.35 -5.08
C SER A 22 -21.86 3.28 -6.11
N LYS A 23 -20.93 2.92 -7.01
CA LYS A 23 -21.15 1.86 -8.00
C LYS A 23 -21.30 0.49 -7.36
N LEU A 24 -20.50 0.19 -6.33
CA LEU A 24 -20.58 -1.06 -5.57
C LEU A 24 -21.93 -1.19 -4.84
N ALA A 25 -22.55 -0.08 -4.43
CA ALA A 25 -23.86 -0.10 -3.75
C ALA A 25 -25.00 -0.58 -4.65
N ALA A 26 -24.81 -0.57 -5.97
CA ALA A 26 -25.76 -1.11 -6.94
C ALA A 26 -25.59 -2.63 -7.19
N ILE A 27 -24.58 -3.27 -6.59
CA ILE A 27 -24.24 -4.68 -6.81
C ILE A 27 -24.71 -5.51 -5.61
N PRO A 28 -25.77 -6.34 -5.74
CA PRO A 28 -26.37 -7.04 -4.60
C PRO A 28 -25.39 -7.93 -3.82
N ILE A 29 -24.49 -8.63 -4.51
CA ILE A 29 -23.51 -9.51 -3.85
C ILE A 29 -22.52 -8.72 -3.00
N ILE A 30 -22.11 -7.52 -3.43
CA ILE A 30 -21.23 -6.65 -2.64
C ILE A 30 -21.96 -6.12 -1.42
N VAL A 31 -23.20 -5.62 -1.60
CA VAL A 31 -24.02 -5.07 -0.50
C VAL A 31 -24.26 -6.11 0.60
N ALA A 32 -24.44 -7.38 0.23
CA ALA A 32 -24.67 -8.47 1.20
C ALA A 32 -23.47 -8.69 2.15
N PHE A 33 -22.26 -8.35 1.73
CA PHE A 33 -21.02 -8.57 2.47
C PHE A 33 -20.26 -7.28 2.79
N ALA A 34 -20.91 -6.14 2.58
CA ALA A 34 -20.33 -4.83 2.82
C ALA A 34 -20.10 -4.55 4.32
N PRO A 35 -19.05 -3.77 4.67
CA PRO A 35 -18.03 -3.25 3.75
C PRO A 35 -16.97 -4.31 3.44
N ILE A 36 -16.70 -4.47 2.14
CA ILE A 36 -15.57 -5.24 1.62
C ILE A 36 -14.28 -4.51 2.01
N LYS A 37 -13.34 -5.22 2.63
CA LYS A 37 -12.08 -4.66 3.10
C LYS A 37 -10.96 -5.00 2.13
N VAL A 38 -10.14 -3.99 1.89
CA VAL A 38 -8.89 -4.14 1.16
C VAL A 38 -7.77 -3.48 1.96
N ILE A 39 -6.56 -4.04 1.89
CA ILE A 39 -5.35 -3.40 2.42
C ILE A 39 -4.56 -2.82 1.26
N ALA A 40 -4.32 -1.51 1.28
CA ALA A 40 -3.54 -0.84 0.26
C ALA A 40 -2.05 -0.92 0.57
N ALA A 41 -1.27 -1.25 -0.45
CA ALA A 41 0.18 -1.26 -0.42
C ALA A 41 0.73 -0.17 -1.34
N GLY A 42 1.95 0.27 -1.07
CA GLY A 42 2.71 1.08 -2.04
C GLY A 42 2.28 2.55 -2.12
N GLY A 43 2.12 3.05 -3.35
CA GLY A 43 2.12 4.48 -3.62
C GLY A 43 0.92 5.24 -3.08
N PHE A 44 -0.26 4.61 -3.00
CA PHE A 44 -1.45 5.25 -2.44
C PHE A 44 -1.23 5.63 -0.97
N PHE A 45 -0.63 4.74 -0.16
CA PHE A 45 -0.28 5.03 1.23
C PHE A 45 0.70 6.23 1.35
N ALA A 46 1.67 6.30 0.44
CA ALA A 46 2.65 7.40 0.36
C ALA A 46 1.99 8.76 0.06
N VAL A 47 0.97 8.77 -0.80
CA VAL A 47 0.24 9.98 -1.22
C VAL A 47 -0.82 10.38 -0.20
N ALA A 48 -1.67 9.45 0.24
CA ALA A 48 -2.84 9.72 1.05
C ALA A 48 -2.54 9.93 2.54
N HIS A 49 -1.58 9.17 3.10
CA HIS A 49 -1.32 9.15 4.55
C HIS A 49 0.06 9.71 4.91
N LEU A 50 1.14 9.19 4.32
CA LEU A 50 2.50 9.66 4.62
C LEU A 50 2.79 11.05 4.05
N LYS A 51 2.05 11.46 3.00
CA LYS A 51 2.18 12.74 2.30
C LYS A 51 3.61 13.06 1.84
N ASN A 52 4.41 12.03 1.57
CA ASN A 52 5.80 12.19 1.10
C ASN A 52 5.91 12.24 -0.43
N ARG A 53 4.77 12.12 -1.14
CA ARG A 53 4.65 12.26 -2.60
C ARG A 53 3.37 13.00 -2.96
N GLN A 54 3.39 13.67 -4.11
CA GLN A 54 2.21 14.35 -4.65
C GLN A 54 1.31 13.41 -5.44
N THR A 55 1.89 12.44 -6.16
CA THR A 55 1.13 11.51 -7.01
C THR A 55 1.73 10.12 -7.04
N THR A 56 0.92 9.13 -7.40
CA THR A 56 1.32 7.76 -7.77
C THR A 56 0.51 7.29 -8.98
N LYS A 57 0.82 6.11 -9.53
CA LYS A 57 0.12 5.57 -10.71
C LYS A 57 -1.25 4.99 -10.36
N ASP A 58 -1.31 4.25 -9.27
CA ASP A 58 -2.39 3.35 -8.93
C ASP A 58 -2.44 3.08 -7.40
N LEU A 59 -3.53 2.44 -7.01
CA LEU A 59 -3.80 1.84 -5.70
C LEU A 59 -3.60 0.34 -5.84
N ASP A 60 -2.44 -0.16 -5.40
CA ASP A 60 -2.21 -1.60 -5.25
C ASP A 60 -2.91 -2.07 -3.97
N TYR A 61 -3.77 -3.09 -4.04
CA TYR A 61 -4.46 -3.63 -2.87
C TYR A 61 -4.42 -5.15 -2.74
N LEU A 62 -4.58 -5.65 -1.52
CA LEU A 62 -4.97 -7.04 -1.29
C LEU A 62 -6.41 -7.05 -0.78
N LEU A 63 -7.25 -7.80 -1.48
CA LEU A 63 -8.60 -8.12 -1.04
C LEU A 63 -8.54 -9.03 0.19
N GLU A 64 -9.49 -8.83 1.12
CA GLU A 64 -9.58 -9.66 2.31
C GLU A 64 -9.62 -11.16 2.00
N PRO A 65 -9.05 -12.00 2.89
CA PRO A 65 -8.84 -13.42 2.61
C PRO A 65 -10.12 -14.17 2.22
N ASP A 66 -11.26 -13.82 2.81
CA ASP A 66 -12.54 -14.49 2.61
C ASP A 66 -13.02 -14.36 1.15
N TRP A 67 -12.76 -13.21 0.51
CA TRP A 67 -13.15 -12.94 -0.88
C TRP A 67 -12.03 -13.16 -1.91
N ALA A 68 -10.84 -13.56 -1.47
CA ALA A 68 -9.66 -13.68 -2.34
C ALA A 68 -9.82 -14.71 -3.47
N ASN A 69 -10.70 -15.70 -3.28
CA ASN A 69 -11.03 -16.74 -4.25
C ASN A 69 -12.50 -16.71 -4.69
N ASP A 70 -13.23 -15.64 -4.35
CA ASP A 70 -14.62 -15.46 -4.76
C ASP A 70 -14.65 -14.67 -6.08
N ASP A 71 -14.96 -15.37 -7.17
CA ASP A 71 -14.92 -14.78 -8.52
C ASP A 71 -16.03 -13.74 -8.72
N ASP A 72 -17.19 -13.89 -8.07
CA ASP A 72 -18.31 -12.94 -8.18
C ASP A 72 -17.95 -11.59 -7.54
N ILE A 73 -17.37 -11.61 -6.33
CA ILE A 73 -16.88 -10.40 -5.66
C ILE A 73 -15.74 -9.76 -6.45
N LYS A 74 -14.77 -10.55 -6.91
CA LYS A 74 -13.60 -10.02 -7.64
C LYS A 74 -13.99 -9.42 -8.98
N GLN A 75 -14.86 -10.09 -9.73
CA GLN A 75 -15.33 -9.58 -11.01
C GLN A 75 -16.15 -8.31 -10.80
N SER A 76 -17.07 -8.30 -9.82
CA SER A 76 -17.86 -7.11 -9.47
C SER A 76 -16.97 -5.90 -9.12
N LEU A 77 -15.94 -6.12 -8.30
CA LEU A 77 -15.00 -5.07 -7.92
C LEU A 77 -14.20 -4.56 -9.14
N ARG A 78 -13.70 -5.47 -9.97
CA ARG A 78 -12.92 -5.13 -11.17
C ARG A 78 -13.75 -4.34 -12.19
N GLU A 79 -14.99 -4.76 -12.44
CA GLU A 79 -15.90 -4.07 -13.35
C GLU A 79 -16.24 -2.67 -12.83
N ALA A 80 -16.51 -2.53 -11.53
CA ALA A 80 -16.77 -1.23 -10.92
C ALA A 80 -15.54 -0.31 -11.02
N ILE A 81 -14.32 -0.83 -10.78
CA ILE A 81 -13.06 -0.08 -10.95
C ILE A 81 -12.89 0.43 -12.39
N VAL A 82 -13.19 -0.41 -13.40
CA VAL A 82 -13.15 -0.03 -14.82
C VAL A 82 -14.17 1.07 -15.13
N GLN A 83 -15.40 0.95 -14.64
CA GLN A 83 -16.43 1.99 -14.83
C GLN A 83 -16.02 3.33 -14.20
N VAL A 84 -15.42 3.32 -13.00
CA VAL A 84 -14.85 4.54 -12.39
C VAL A 84 -13.77 5.14 -13.29
N ALA A 85 -12.91 4.29 -13.86
CA ALA A 85 -11.81 4.73 -14.71
C ALA A 85 -12.32 5.44 -15.98
N ASP A 86 -13.39 4.92 -16.58
CA ASP A 86 -14.01 5.54 -17.75
C ASP A 86 -14.69 6.86 -17.42
N GLU A 87 -15.40 6.93 -16.29
CA GLU A 87 -16.14 8.13 -15.88
C GLU A 87 -15.23 9.29 -15.44
N LEU A 88 -14.14 8.98 -14.71
CA LEU A 88 -13.20 9.99 -14.22
C LEU A 88 -11.98 10.20 -15.14
N GLY A 89 -11.88 9.45 -16.22
CA GLY A 89 -10.74 9.49 -17.15
C GLY A 89 -9.42 9.02 -16.51
N TYR A 90 -9.47 8.00 -15.65
CA TYR A 90 -8.29 7.42 -14.98
C TYR A 90 -7.73 6.22 -15.78
N PRO A 91 -6.51 5.74 -15.45
CA PRO A 91 -6.03 4.45 -15.94
C PRO A 91 -7.01 3.33 -15.58
N GLN A 92 -7.18 2.34 -16.45
CA GLN A 92 -8.13 1.24 -16.24
C GLN A 92 -7.78 0.37 -15.03
N ASN A 93 -6.49 0.34 -14.67
CA ASN A 93 -5.93 -0.36 -13.53
C ASN A 93 -5.55 0.60 -12.39
N TRP A 94 -6.22 1.76 -12.28
CA TRP A 94 -5.96 2.75 -11.22
C TRP A 94 -6.11 2.17 -9.81
N ALA A 95 -6.86 1.08 -9.66
CA ALA A 95 -6.85 0.21 -8.50
C ALA A 95 -6.74 -1.25 -9.01
N ASN A 96 -5.83 -2.05 -8.44
CA ASN A 96 -5.63 -3.44 -8.85
C ASN A 96 -5.11 -4.33 -7.71
N ASP A 97 -5.32 -5.64 -7.84
CA ASP A 97 -4.88 -6.64 -6.87
C ASP A 97 -3.59 -7.38 -7.27
N ASP A 98 -2.78 -6.83 -8.19
CA ASP A 98 -1.58 -7.51 -8.74
C ASP A 98 -0.56 -7.89 -7.64
N VAL A 99 -0.58 -7.15 -6.51
CA VAL A 99 0.24 -7.45 -5.34
C VAL A 99 -0.06 -8.84 -4.74
N ALA A 100 -1.26 -9.39 -4.98
CA ALA A 100 -1.66 -10.74 -4.61
C ALA A 100 -0.71 -11.83 -5.14
N LEU A 101 -0.11 -11.62 -6.31
CA LEU A 101 0.79 -12.57 -6.95
C LEU A 101 2.09 -12.81 -6.15
N PHE A 102 2.39 -11.91 -5.21
CA PHE A 102 3.61 -11.95 -4.40
C PHE A 102 3.34 -12.30 -2.93
N VAL A 103 2.15 -12.76 -2.59
CA VAL A 103 1.73 -13.02 -1.20
C VAL A 103 1.11 -14.40 -1.10
N THR A 104 1.63 -15.24 -0.20
CA THR A 104 1.07 -16.57 0.06
C THR A 104 -0.30 -16.46 0.75
N LYS A 105 -1.11 -17.51 0.69
CA LYS A 105 -2.41 -17.54 1.37
C LYS A 105 -2.28 -17.28 2.88
N GLN A 106 -1.29 -17.90 3.52
CA GLN A 106 -1.00 -17.73 4.94
C GLN A 106 -0.57 -16.30 5.26
N ALA A 107 0.33 -15.73 4.45
CA ALA A 107 0.75 -14.34 4.62
C ALA A 107 -0.44 -13.37 4.43
N ARG A 108 -1.35 -13.62 3.50
CA ARG A 108 -2.53 -12.76 3.29
C ARG A 108 -3.40 -12.67 4.55
N GLN A 109 -3.68 -13.80 5.22
CA GLN A 109 -4.45 -13.79 6.47
C GLN A 109 -3.75 -12.96 7.54
N LEU A 110 -2.46 -13.25 7.77
CA LEU A 110 -1.66 -12.53 8.76
C LEU A 110 -1.61 -11.02 8.46
N LEU A 111 -1.44 -10.62 7.20
CA LEU A 111 -1.40 -9.23 6.80
C LEU A 111 -2.73 -8.51 7.06
N MET A 112 -3.87 -9.18 6.84
CA MET A 112 -5.17 -8.61 7.17
C MET A 112 -5.34 -8.44 8.68
N ASP A 113 -5.02 -9.47 9.47
CA ASP A 113 -5.12 -9.40 10.94
C ASP A 113 -4.23 -8.28 11.51
N LEU A 114 -3.00 -8.14 10.98
CA LEU A 114 -2.08 -7.06 11.37
C LEU A 114 -2.59 -5.69 10.93
N ALA A 115 -3.19 -5.56 9.74
CA ALA A 115 -3.75 -4.29 9.27
C ALA A 115 -4.94 -3.84 10.12
N LEU A 116 -5.83 -4.79 10.47
CA LEU A 116 -6.95 -4.55 11.39
C LEU A 116 -6.45 -4.12 12.77
N LYS A 117 -5.41 -4.78 13.30
CA LYS A 117 -4.80 -4.42 14.58
C LYS A 117 -4.12 -3.04 14.53
N GLN A 118 -3.45 -2.70 13.43
CA GLN A 118 -2.79 -1.41 13.23
C GLN A 118 -3.81 -0.28 13.04
N ASN A 119 -4.98 -0.58 12.48
CA ASN A 119 -6.14 0.31 12.34
C ASN A 119 -5.85 1.67 11.67
N ILE A 120 -4.94 1.68 10.68
CA ILE A 120 -4.73 2.87 9.84
C ILE A 120 -5.72 2.81 8.68
N VAL A 121 -6.85 3.51 8.84
CA VAL A 121 -7.87 3.65 7.80
C VAL A 121 -7.45 4.75 6.82
N LEU A 122 -7.28 4.40 5.55
CA LEU A 122 -6.95 5.36 4.48
C LEU A 122 -8.19 5.95 3.84
N TRP A 123 -9.27 5.16 3.78
CA TRP A 123 -10.56 5.58 3.29
C TRP A 123 -11.64 4.61 3.76
N SER A 124 -12.85 5.11 4.03
CA SER A 124 -14.00 4.29 4.44
C SER A 124 -15.27 4.81 3.80
N GLY A 125 -16.03 3.91 3.18
CA GLY A 125 -17.39 4.14 2.72
C GLY A 125 -18.32 3.03 3.19
N ASN A 126 -19.51 2.96 2.60
CA ASN A 126 -20.52 1.99 3.01
C ASN A 126 -20.27 0.61 2.42
N GLN A 127 -19.62 0.53 1.26
CA GLN A 127 -19.43 -0.69 0.48
C GLN A 127 -17.99 -1.19 0.49
N ILE A 128 -17.02 -0.27 0.58
CA ILE A 128 -15.61 -0.62 0.64
C ILE A 128 -14.89 0.11 1.79
N THR A 129 -13.87 -0.52 2.35
CA THR A 129 -12.96 0.09 3.33
C THR A 129 -11.53 -0.20 2.90
N VAL A 130 -10.72 0.85 2.84
CA VAL A 130 -9.30 0.78 2.47
C VAL A 130 -8.46 1.02 3.72
N LEU A 131 -7.83 -0.04 4.20
CA LEU A 131 -6.86 0.01 5.28
C LEU A 131 -5.45 0.16 4.70
N SER A 132 -4.51 0.70 5.46
CA SER A 132 -3.09 0.55 5.13
C SER A 132 -2.67 -0.89 5.35
N ALA A 133 -1.88 -1.46 4.44
CA ALA A 133 -1.13 -2.67 4.76
C ALA A 133 -0.25 -2.44 5.99
N PRO A 134 0.14 -3.50 6.74
CA PRO A 134 1.01 -3.34 7.89
C PRO A 134 2.27 -2.56 7.51
N VAL A 135 2.57 -1.47 8.22
CA VAL A 135 3.62 -0.52 7.83
C VAL A 135 4.97 -1.22 7.82
N GLU A 136 5.20 -2.14 8.76
CA GLU A 136 6.41 -2.95 8.83
C GLU A 136 6.58 -3.85 7.59
N TRP A 137 5.50 -4.47 7.11
CA TRP A 137 5.52 -5.25 5.87
C TRP A 137 5.77 -4.37 4.64
N ALA A 138 5.12 -3.21 4.57
CA ALA A 138 5.33 -2.27 3.48
C ALA A 138 6.79 -1.78 3.44
N LEU A 139 7.37 -1.48 4.62
CA LEU A 139 8.77 -1.09 4.79
C LEU A 139 9.71 -2.21 4.39
N GLU A 140 9.47 -3.44 4.84
CA GLU A 140 10.26 -4.63 4.51
C GLU A 140 10.46 -4.74 2.98
N ARG A 141 9.37 -4.65 2.22
CA ARG A 141 9.39 -4.72 0.76
C ARG A 141 10.10 -3.54 0.11
N LYS A 142 10.17 -2.38 0.77
CA LYS A 142 10.94 -1.22 0.28
C LYS A 142 12.43 -1.43 0.51
N LEU A 143 12.83 -1.87 1.70
CA LEU A 143 14.22 -2.17 2.03
C LEU A 143 14.82 -3.23 1.09
N ARG A 144 14.07 -4.28 0.79
CA ARG A 144 14.47 -5.30 -0.19
C ARG A 144 14.62 -4.76 -1.61
N ARG A 145 13.74 -3.85 -2.04
CA ARG A 145 13.86 -3.17 -3.34
C ARG A 145 15.03 -2.21 -3.42
N ILE A 146 15.39 -1.56 -2.32
CA ILE A 146 16.59 -0.71 -2.21
C ILE A 146 17.85 -1.57 -2.27
N TYR A 147 17.83 -2.77 -1.67
CA TYR A 147 18.94 -3.72 -1.69
C TYR A 147 19.16 -4.37 -3.07
N ALA A 148 18.09 -4.82 -3.73
CA ALA A 148 18.13 -5.65 -4.94
C ALA A 148 18.52 -4.91 -6.25
N ALA A 149 19.36 -3.87 -6.18
CA ALA A 149 19.95 -3.09 -7.29
C ALA A 149 19.21 -1.81 -7.74
N ASP A 150 19.92 -1.03 -8.58
CA ASP A 150 19.55 0.30 -9.03
C ASP A 150 18.31 0.29 -9.94
N ARG A 151 17.23 0.93 -9.48
CA ARG A 151 15.96 1.08 -10.20
C ARG A 151 15.80 2.48 -10.79
N GLY A 152 16.87 3.27 -10.90
CA GLY A 152 16.85 4.67 -11.32
C GLY A 152 15.91 5.49 -10.44
N ARG A 153 15.03 6.30 -11.07
CA ARG A 153 14.02 7.12 -10.34
C ARG A 153 13.13 6.32 -9.38
N LYS A 154 12.92 5.02 -9.60
CA LYS A 154 12.14 4.19 -8.67
C LYS A 154 12.89 3.95 -7.35
N ALA A 155 14.22 3.98 -7.36
CA ALA A 155 15.03 3.82 -6.15
C ALA A 155 14.92 5.04 -5.22
N GLU A 156 14.89 6.26 -5.78
CA GLU A 156 14.66 7.50 -5.00
C GLU A 156 13.28 7.50 -4.34
N LEU A 157 12.27 7.06 -5.11
CA LEU A 157 10.92 6.89 -4.63
C LEU A 157 10.84 5.83 -3.52
N ASP A 158 11.46 4.66 -3.71
CA ASP A 158 11.48 3.59 -2.71
C ASP A 158 12.20 4.04 -1.42
N LEU A 159 13.31 4.78 -1.54
CA LEU A 159 14.01 5.36 -0.40
C LEU A 159 13.13 6.40 0.33
N SER A 160 12.52 7.35 -0.39
CA SER A 160 11.66 8.37 0.21
C SER A 160 10.50 7.77 1.00
N ASP A 161 9.87 6.71 0.47
CA ASP A 161 8.81 5.97 1.18
C ASP A 161 9.35 5.26 2.41
N ALA A 162 10.47 4.55 2.29
CA ALA A 162 11.08 3.85 3.41
C ALA A 162 11.39 4.83 4.55
N LEU A 163 11.95 6.00 4.25
CA LEU A 163 12.22 7.05 5.24
C LEU A 163 10.94 7.55 5.93
N ALA A 164 9.86 7.75 5.16
CA ALA A 164 8.59 8.20 5.73
C ALA A 164 7.92 7.13 6.61
N MET A 165 7.97 5.86 6.21
CA MET A 165 7.48 4.72 6.99
C MET A 165 8.30 4.53 8.28
N LEU A 166 9.63 4.64 8.20
CA LEU A 166 10.51 4.60 9.37
C LEU A 166 10.19 5.72 10.36
N ASN A 167 9.93 6.94 9.86
CA ASN A 167 9.57 8.07 10.71
C ASN A 167 8.23 7.85 11.41
N LEU A 168 7.24 7.29 10.70
CA LEU A 168 5.96 6.89 11.29
C LEU A 168 6.18 5.86 12.42
N LEU A 169 6.86 4.75 12.13
CA LEU A 169 7.12 3.67 13.11
C LEU A 169 7.93 4.15 14.32
N LYS A 170 8.95 4.98 14.10
CA LYS A 170 9.76 5.57 15.17
C LYS A 170 8.91 6.43 16.11
N ASN A 171 8.02 7.25 15.55
CA ASN A 171 7.15 8.12 16.34
C ASN A 171 6.09 7.31 17.10
N ASP A 172 5.49 6.31 16.46
CA ASP A 172 4.51 5.43 17.10
C ASP A 172 5.14 4.62 18.26
N LYS A 173 6.39 4.18 18.11
CA LYS A 173 7.14 3.49 19.17
C LYS A 173 7.69 4.43 20.25
N GLY A 174 7.76 5.73 19.98
CA GLY A 174 8.33 6.75 20.88
C GLY A 174 9.86 6.71 20.99
N GLY A 175 10.57 6.12 20.02
CA GLY A 175 12.01 5.95 20.12
C GLY A 175 12.64 5.25 18.92
N ARG A 176 13.98 5.15 18.96
CA ARG A 176 14.78 4.50 17.90
C ARG A 176 14.33 3.06 17.68
N LEU A 177 14.47 2.64 16.43
CA LEU A 177 14.10 1.32 15.93
C LEU A 177 15.29 0.37 15.99
N ASP A 178 15.01 -0.94 16.10
CA ASP A 178 16.04 -1.97 16.05
C ASP A 178 16.41 -2.24 14.59
N MET A 179 17.64 -1.89 14.19
CA MET A 179 18.08 -2.07 12.80
C MET A 179 17.99 -3.53 12.34
N GLU A 180 18.41 -4.48 13.18
CA GLU A 180 18.48 -5.89 12.81
C GLU A 180 17.09 -6.51 12.73
N TYR A 181 16.16 -6.10 13.60
CA TYR A 181 14.75 -6.47 13.47
C TYR A 181 14.19 -6.08 12.10
N TYR A 182 14.27 -4.80 11.73
CA TYR A 182 13.72 -4.34 10.43
C TYR A 182 14.49 -4.87 9.22
N ARG A 183 15.80 -5.14 9.37
CA ARG A 183 16.62 -5.75 8.31
C ARG A 183 16.20 -7.18 8.04
N THR A 184 15.83 -7.94 9.08
CA THR A 184 15.56 -9.39 8.98
C THR A 184 14.09 -9.76 8.92
N LEU A 185 13.17 -8.80 9.13
CA LEU A 185 11.74 -9.00 8.98
C LEU A 185 11.43 -9.67 7.63
N ASN A 186 10.64 -10.75 7.65
CA ASN A 186 10.36 -11.57 6.47
C ASN A 186 8.98 -12.22 6.57
N ILE A 187 7.91 -11.44 6.42
CA ILE A 187 6.54 -11.95 6.57
C ILE A 187 6.19 -12.99 5.49
N ASN A 188 6.73 -12.84 4.27
CA ASN A 188 6.49 -13.78 3.18
C ASN A 188 7.33 -15.06 3.28
N GLY A 189 8.51 -15.00 3.92
CA GLY A 189 9.34 -16.16 4.27
C GLY A 189 10.39 -16.58 3.23
N PHE A 190 10.45 -15.95 2.05
CA PHE A 190 11.34 -16.40 0.95
C PHE A 190 12.20 -15.29 0.33
N ASP A 191 12.22 -14.10 0.92
CA ASP A 191 12.91 -12.95 0.34
C ASP A 191 14.38 -12.79 0.84
N VAL A 192 15.25 -12.25 -0.03
CA VAL A 192 16.67 -12.01 0.27
C VAL A 192 16.83 -10.86 1.28
N VAL A 193 17.52 -11.15 2.39
CA VAL A 193 17.73 -10.21 3.49
C VAL A 193 18.67 -9.06 3.07
N PRO A 194 18.28 -7.79 3.22
CA PRO A 194 19.17 -6.65 3.00
C PRO A 194 20.46 -6.73 3.82
N ASP A 195 21.57 -6.29 3.22
CA ASP A 195 22.85 -6.19 3.93
C ASP A 195 22.91 -4.97 4.86
N ARG A 196 23.89 -4.98 5.78
CA ARG A 196 24.10 -3.87 6.71
C ARG A 196 24.51 -2.58 6.01
N VAL A 197 25.20 -2.66 4.87
CA VAL A 197 25.59 -1.50 4.07
C VAL A 197 24.35 -0.76 3.55
N THR A 198 23.35 -1.49 3.08
CA THR A 198 22.06 -0.92 2.66
C THR A 198 21.33 -0.26 3.83
N MET A 199 21.30 -0.90 5.00
CA MET A 199 20.69 -0.32 6.20
C MET A 199 21.41 0.96 6.65
N GLN A 200 22.75 1.00 6.58
CA GLN A 200 23.54 2.20 6.86
C GLN A 200 23.23 3.33 5.87
N ARG A 201 23.07 3.03 4.58
CA ARG A 201 22.65 4.03 3.58
C ARG A 201 21.27 4.59 3.88
N VAL A 202 20.31 3.75 4.27
CA VAL A 202 18.97 4.19 4.69
C VAL A 202 19.05 5.05 5.95
N SER A 203 19.84 4.64 6.94
CA SER A 203 20.06 5.41 8.18
C SER A 203 20.68 6.78 7.92
N ALA A 204 21.69 6.85 7.06
CA ALA A 204 22.31 8.13 6.67
C ALA A 204 21.33 9.05 5.93
N ALA A 205 20.52 8.49 5.02
CA ALA A 205 19.49 9.26 4.32
C ALA A 205 18.38 9.74 5.28
N TYR A 206 18.01 8.93 6.27
CA TYR A 206 17.09 9.33 7.33
C TYR A 206 17.65 10.52 8.12
N LYS A 207 18.90 10.43 8.58
CA LYS A 207 19.57 11.48 9.33
C LYS A 207 19.66 12.78 8.53
N ALA A 208 19.98 12.69 7.24
CA ALA A 208 20.00 13.86 6.37
C ALA A 208 18.61 14.53 6.21
N LYS A 209 17.54 13.73 6.16
CA LYS A 209 16.16 14.24 5.95
C LYS A 209 15.51 14.79 7.22
N TYR A 210 15.69 14.11 8.35
CA TYR A 210 14.97 14.41 9.60
C TYR A 210 15.87 15.01 10.68
N ASN A 211 17.18 15.13 10.45
CA ASN A 211 18.17 15.56 11.43
C ASN A 211 18.11 14.76 12.74
N ASP A 212 17.86 13.45 12.61
CA ASP A 212 17.63 12.53 13.73
C ASP A 212 18.11 11.12 13.38
N GLU A 213 18.33 10.27 14.38
CA GLU A 213 18.76 8.89 14.21
C GLU A 213 17.57 7.94 14.29
N VAL A 214 17.38 7.14 13.24
CA VAL A 214 16.27 6.19 13.17
C VAL A 214 16.54 4.90 13.94
N PHE A 215 17.78 4.40 13.89
CA PHE A 215 18.15 3.11 14.46
C PHE A 215 19.10 3.27 15.65
N PHE A 216 19.08 2.29 16.55
CA PHE A 216 20.17 2.01 17.50
C PHE A 216 21.00 0.81 17.04
#